data_AF-S8EFR1-F1
#
_entry.id   AF-S8EFR1-F1
#
_cell.length_a   1.000
_cell.length_b   1.000
_cell.length_c   1.000
_cell.angle_alpha   90.00
_cell.angle_beta   90.00
_cell.angle_gamma   90.00
#
_symmetry.space_group_name_H-M   'P 1'
#
loop_
_entity.id
_entity.type
_entity.pdbx_description
1 polymer ?
#
loop_
_entity_poly.entity_id
_entity_poly.type
_entity_poly.pdbx_seq_one_letter_code
_entity_poly.pdbx_strand_id
1 'polypeptide(L)'
;SACRVRSQIKRIARPMYSNPPVHGARIVANVVGNPDLFKEWKDEMEVMAGRIKSVRKLLYEELSRSDGTGKDWSFILRQIGMFSFTGLNKEQSEKMTGKWHVYMTKDGRISLAGLSSAKCSYLAGAIVDSYHN
;
A
#
# COMPACT_ATOMS: atom_id res chain seq x y z
N SER A 1 1.69 -30.85 20.68
CA SER A 1 2.24 -29.88 21.65
C SER A 1 3.15 -28.88 20.94
N ALA A 2 3.14 -27.62 21.35
CA ALA A 2 3.90 -26.52 20.73
C ALA A 2 5.42 -26.80 20.66
N CYS A 3 5.98 -27.51 21.66
CA CYS A 3 7.39 -27.91 21.66
C CYS A 3 7.78 -28.81 20.50
N ARG A 4 6.92 -29.77 20.10
CA ARG A 4 7.17 -30.66 18.96
C ARG A 4 7.15 -29.90 17.64
N VAL A 5 6.22 -28.95 17.48
CA VAL A 5 6.15 -28.08 16.29
C VAL A 5 7.39 -27.19 16.20
N ARG A 6 7.80 -26.57 17.31
CA ARG A 6 9.00 -25.72 17.38
C ARG A 6 10.27 -26.47 17.00
N SER A 7 10.42 -27.75 17.39
CA SER A 7 11.61 -28.53 17.00
C SER A 7 11.67 -28.78 15.49
N GLN A 8 10.52 -29.10 14.86
CA GLN A 8 10.48 -29.30 13.41
C GLN A 8 10.77 -28.00 12.64
N ILE A 9 10.22 -26.86 13.09
CA ILE A 9 10.52 -25.55 12.46
C ILE A 9 12.02 -25.23 12.55
N LYS A 10 12.68 -25.48 13.69
CA LYS A 10 14.13 -25.29 13.84
C LYS A 10 14.93 -26.19 12.88
N ARG A 11 14.51 -27.44 12.68
CA ARG A 11 15.15 -28.36 11.73
C ARG A 11 15.06 -27.88 10.29
N ILE A 12 13.97 -27.21 9.91
CA ILE A 12 13.79 -26.60 8.58
C ILE A 12 14.63 -25.32 8.44
N ALA A 13 14.66 -24.46 9.47
CA ALA A 13 15.42 -23.22 9.44
C ALA A 13 16.94 -23.44 9.27
N ARG A 14 17.49 -24.46 9.93
CA ARG A 14 18.93 -24.74 9.97
C ARG A 14 19.59 -24.89 8.59
N PRO A 15 19.09 -25.73 7.66
CA PRO A 15 19.64 -25.82 6.31
C PRO A 15 19.24 -24.65 5.40
N MET A 16 18.13 -23.96 5.65
CA MET A 16 17.67 -22.87 4.75
C MET A 16 18.45 -21.56 4.96
N TYR A 17 18.61 -21.14 6.22
CA TYR A 17 19.23 -19.86 6.54
C TYR A 17 20.07 -19.90 7.82
N SER A 18 20.24 -21.07 8.44
CA SER A 18 20.98 -21.29 9.68
C SER A 18 20.37 -20.58 10.90
N ASN A 19 20.50 -19.25 10.97
CA ASN A 19 19.98 -18.41 12.05
C ASN A 19 19.48 -17.07 11.47
N PRO A 20 18.42 -16.48 12.04
CA PRO A 20 17.88 -15.21 11.54
C PRO A 20 18.80 -14.01 11.86
N PRO A 21 18.73 -12.92 11.08
CA PRO A 21 19.45 -11.67 11.37
C PRO A 21 19.02 -11.04 12.71
N VAL A 22 20.00 -10.69 13.56
CA VAL A 22 19.74 -10.22 14.93
C VAL A 22 19.36 -8.74 15.03
N HIS A 23 19.83 -7.91 14.11
CA HIS A 23 19.76 -6.45 14.24
C HIS A 23 18.31 -5.93 14.25
N GLY A 24 17.51 -6.28 13.23
CA GLY A 24 16.10 -5.89 13.18
C GLY A 24 15.28 -6.47 14.34
N ALA A 25 15.58 -7.70 14.75
CA ALA A 25 14.92 -8.32 15.90
C ALA A 25 15.17 -7.53 17.21
N ARG A 26 16.38 -7.00 17.41
CA ARG A 26 16.70 -6.16 18.57
C ARG A 26 15.99 -4.81 18.52
N ILE A 27 15.89 -4.17 17.35
CA ILE A 27 15.14 -2.91 17.21
C ILE A 27 13.68 -3.13 17.64
N VAL A 28 13.03 -4.16 17.09
CA VAL A 28 11.63 -4.46 17.44
C VAL A 28 11.49 -4.82 18.91
N ALA A 29 12.40 -5.64 19.46
CA ALA A 29 12.36 -5.99 20.87
C ALA A 29 12.51 -4.77 21.80
N ASN A 30 13.37 -3.81 21.43
CA ASN A 30 13.55 -2.58 22.19
C ASN A 30 12.32 -1.66 22.11
N VAL A 31 11.76 -1.47 20.91
CA VAL A 31 10.57 -0.62 20.70
C VAL A 31 9.35 -1.21 21.40
N VAL A 32 9.08 -2.50 21.23
CA VAL A 32 7.89 -3.17 21.78
C VAL A 32 8.04 -3.43 23.29
N GLY A 33 9.26 -3.67 23.77
CA GLY A 33 9.54 -3.96 25.17
C GLY A 33 9.57 -2.73 26.07
N ASN A 34 9.68 -1.53 25.52
CA ASN A 34 9.67 -0.27 26.27
C ASN A 34 8.31 0.45 26.09
N PRO A 35 7.53 0.70 27.15
CA PRO A 35 6.22 1.35 27.05
C PRO A 35 6.23 2.72 26.37
N ASP A 36 7.26 3.54 26.58
CA ASP A 36 7.36 4.87 26.00
C ASP A 36 7.63 4.80 24.50
N LEU A 37 8.60 3.97 24.09
CA LEU A 37 8.91 3.74 22.67
C LEU A 37 7.75 3.08 21.93
N PHE A 38 7.03 2.16 22.59
CA PHE A 38 5.87 1.51 22.00
C PHE A 38 4.71 2.50 21.81
N LYS A 39 4.56 3.47 22.72
CA LYS A 39 3.59 4.56 22.55
C LYS A 39 3.96 5.43 21.37
N GLU A 40 5.21 5.91 21.30
CA GLU A 40 5.71 6.71 20.18
C GLU A 40 5.50 5.99 18.84
N TRP A 41 5.87 4.71 18.76
CA TRP A 41 5.66 3.91 17.56
C TRP A 41 4.17 3.82 17.12
N LYS A 42 3.23 3.70 18.08
CA LYS A 42 1.80 3.72 17.76
C LYS A 42 1.36 5.07 17.22
N ASP A 43 1.83 6.16 17.82
CA ASP A 43 1.51 7.52 17.38
C ASP A 43 2.02 7.74 15.93
N GLU A 44 3.23 7.26 15.60
CA GLU A 44 3.76 7.27 14.22
C GLU A 44 2.91 6.42 13.25
N MET A 45 2.44 5.24 13.68
CA MET A 45 1.56 4.40 12.85
C MET A 45 0.23 5.13 12.56
N GLU A 46 -0.34 5.83 13.54
CA GLU A 46 -1.57 6.60 13.36
C GLU A 46 -1.37 7.74 12.36
N VAL A 47 -0.26 8.47 12.43
CA VAL A 47 0.09 9.52 11.46
C VAL A 47 0.18 8.95 10.03
N MET A 48 0.89 7.84 9.86
CA MET A 48 1.04 7.20 8.55
C MET A 48 -0.29 6.68 8.00
N ALA A 49 -1.08 6.00 8.84
CA ALA A 49 -2.40 5.51 8.46
C ALA A 49 -3.37 6.66 8.14
N GLY A 50 -3.32 7.75 8.91
CA GLY A 50 -4.07 8.97 8.68
C GLY A 50 -3.75 9.59 7.32
N ARG A 51 -2.46 9.72 6.99
CA ARG A 51 -2.02 10.23 5.68
C ARG A 51 -2.55 9.38 4.52
N ILE A 52 -2.48 8.06 4.62
CA ILE A 52 -3.02 7.16 3.58
C ILE A 52 -4.53 7.32 3.42
N LYS A 53 -5.29 7.45 4.51
CA LYS A 53 -6.74 7.74 4.46
C LYS A 53 -7.03 9.06 3.75
N SER A 54 -6.29 10.12 4.06
CA SER A 54 -6.45 11.43 3.42
C SER A 54 -6.15 11.37 1.91
N VAL A 55 -5.09 10.67 1.52
CA VAL A 55 -4.75 10.47 0.10
C VAL A 55 -5.84 9.68 -0.64
N ARG A 56 -6.41 8.64 -0.02
CA ARG A 56 -7.54 7.89 -0.61
C ARG A 56 -8.75 8.79 -0.84
N LYS A 57 -9.09 9.61 0.16
CA LYS A 57 -10.20 10.56 0.06
C LYS A 57 -9.99 11.53 -1.09
N LEU A 58 -8.82 12.14 -1.16
CA LEU A 58 -8.48 13.09 -2.22
C LEU A 58 -8.49 12.43 -3.62
N LEU A 59 -7.93 11.23 -3.75
CA LEU A 59 -7.95 10.50 -5.02
C LEU A 59 -9.38 10.19 -5.47
N TYR A 60 -10.25 9.76 -4.55
CA TYR A 60 -11.66 9.53 -4.84
C TYR A 60 -12.35 10.82 -5.32
N GLU A 61 -12.17 11.93 -4.60
CA GLU A 61 -12.76 13.23 -4.97
C GLU A 61 -12.29 13.69 -6.36
N GLU A 62 -11.00 13.57 -6.66
CA GLU A 62 -10.43 13.92 -7.96
C GLU A 62 -10.93 13.01 -9.09
N LEU A 63 -11.09 11.71 -8.85
CA LEU A 63 -11.64 10.77 -9.83
C LEU A 63 -13.11 11.07 -10.12
N SER A 64 -13.92 11.22 -9.07
CA SER A 64 -15.33 11.58 -9.21
C SER A 64 -15.52 12.91 -9.95
N ARG A 65 -14.64 13.88 -9.71
CA ARG A 65 -14.66 15.18 -10.40
C ARG A 65 -14.20 15.08 -11.86
N SER A 66 -13.16 14.30 -12.15
CA SER A 66 -12.52 14.25 -13.48
C SER A 66 -13.24 13.34 -14.48
N ASP A 67 -13.94 12.32 -14.00
CA ASP A 67 -14.60 11.34 -14.86
C ASP A 67 -15.85 11.91 -15.56
N GLY A 68 -16.73 12.57 -14.80
CA GLY A 68 -17.97 13.15 -15.34
C GLY A 68 -19.00 12.15 -15.89
N THR A 69 -18.65 10.87 -16.06
CA THR A 69 -19.54 9.81 -16.61
C THR A 69 -20.48 9.18 -15.57
N GLY A 70 -20.27 9.44 -14.27
CA GLY A 70 -21.07 8.86 -13.19
C GLY A 70 -20.65 7.47 -12.72
N LYS A 71 -19.48 6.97 -13.14
CA LYS A 71 -18.90 5.72 -12.61
C LYS A 71 -18.65 5.82 -11.10
N ASP A 72 -18.96 4.74 -10.38
CA ASP A 72 -18.68 4.65 -8.95
C ASP A 72 -17.19 4.36 -8.66
N TRP A 73 -16.50 5.35 -8.09
CA TRP A 73 -15.11 5.24 -7.60
C TRP A 73 -15.01 4.99 -6.08
N SER A 74 -16.13 4.83 -5.38
CA SER A 74 -16.17 4.70 -3.90
C SER A 74 -15.44 3.47 -3.36
N PHE A 75 -15.14 2.48 -4.21
CA PHE A 75 -14.34 1.32 -3.84
C PHE A 75 -12.95 1.71 -3.32
N ILE A 76 -12.39 2.86 -3.72
CA ILE A 76 -11.09 3.35 -3.25
C ILE A 76 -11.13 3.68 -1.76
N LEU A 77 -12.27 4.17 -1.27
CA LEU A 77 -12.50 4.49 0.14
C LEU A 77 -12.73 3.22 0.99
N ARG A 78 -13.32 2.18 0.39
CA ARG A 78 -13.59 0.90 1.08
C ARG A 78 -12.32 0.05 1.28
N GLN A 79 -11.31 0.24 0.45
CA GLN A 79 -10.04 -0.47 0.55
C GLN A 79 -9.15 0.07 1.67
N ILE A 80 -8.39 -0.82 2.33
CA ILE A 80 -7.51 -0.49 3.46
C ILE A 80 -6.05 -0.81 3.12
N GLY A 81 -5.14 -0.06 3.73
CA GLY A 81 -3.70 -0.26 3.58
C GLY A 81 -3.08 0.61 2.49
N MET A 82 -1.82 0.35 2.17
CA MET A 82 -1.03 1.20 1.26
C MET A 82 -1.36 1.00 -0.21
N PHE A 83 -1.98 -0.11 -0.59
CA PHE A 83 -2.23 -0.44 -1.99
C PHE A 83 -3.68 -0.26 -2.36
N SER A 84 -3.94 0.16 -3.60
CA SER A 84 -5.29 0.22 -4.15
C SER A 84 -5.35 -0.52 -5.47
N PHE A 85 -6.35 -1.36 -5.65
CA PHE A 85 -6.73 -1.84 -6.98
C PHE A 85 -7.60 -0.78 -7.63
N THR A 86 -7.19 -0.27 -8.79
CA THR A 86 -7.89 0.77 -9.55
C THR A 86 -9.01 0.21 -10.43
N GLY A 87 -9.00 -1.10 -10.67
CA GLY A 87 -9.91 -1.76 -11.62
C GLY A 87 -9.48 -1.63 -13.08
N LEU A 88 -8.30 -1.06 -13.36
CA LEU A 88 -7.72 -1.04 -14.69
C LEU A 88 -7.26 -2.44 -15.10
N ASN A 89 -7.53 -2.82 -16.34
CA ASN A 89 -6.99 -4.04 -16.93
C ASN A 89 -5.52 -3.85 -17.37
N LYS A 90 -4.95 -4.86 -18.03
CA LYS A 90 -3.56 -4.85 -18.47
C LYS A 90 -3.29 -3.76 -19.52
N GLU A 91 -4.14 -3.65 -20.53
CA GLU A 91 -3.99 -2.70 -21.64
C GLU A 91 -4.07 -1.26 -21.12
N GLN A 92 -5.02 -0.99 -20.22
CA GLN A 92 -5.19 0.29 -19.57
C GLN A 92 -4.01 0.62 -18.63
N SER A 93 -3.47 -0.38 -17.93
CA SER A 93 -2.26 -0.21 -17.09
C SER A 93 -1.00 0.07 -17.92
N GLU A 94 -0.88 -0.53 -19.11
CA GLU A 94 0.20 -0.24 -20.06
C GLU A 94 0.08 1.18 -20.61
N LYS A 95 -1.15 1.66 -20.86
CA LYS A 95 -1.41 3.06 -21.23
C LYS A 95 -1.04 4.06 -20.13
N MET A 96 -1.35 3.74 -18.87
CA MET A 96 -0.88 4.54 -17.72
C MET A 96 0.64 4.74 -17.75
N THR A 97 1.39 3.70 -18.11
CA THR A 97 2.85 3.77 -18.21
C THR A 97 3.31 4.50 -19.46
N GLY A 98 2.76 4.17 -20.63
CA GLY A 98 3.23 4.67 -21.93
C GLY A 98 2.86 6.13 -22.20
N LYS A 99 1.63 6.54 -21.88
CA LYS A 99 1.13 7.89 -22.12
C LYS A 99 1.33 8.83 -20.93
N TRP A 100 1.08 8.33 -19.72
CA TRP A 100 1.02 9.14 -18.51
C TRP A 100 2.25 8.98 -17.60
N HIS A 101 3.20 8.11 -17.96
CA HIS A 101 4.39 7.84 -17.13
C HIS A 101 4.05 7.50 -15.66
N VAL A 102 2.89 6.87 -15.45
CA VAL A 102 2.47 6.35 -14.15
C VAL A 102 2.78 4.86 -14.09
N TYR A 103 3.77 4.51 -13.29
CA TYR A 103 4.26 3.15 -13.15
C TYR A 103 3.48 2.39 -12.08
N MET A 104 2.85 1.29 -12.50
CA MET A 104 2.02 0.44 -11.67
C MET A 104 2.11 -1.02 -12.13
N THR A 105 1.61 -1.95 -11.32
CA THR A 105 1.55 -3.35 -11.75
C THR A 105 0.48 -3.55 -12.81
N LYS A 106 0.69 -4.51 -13.70
CA LYS A 106 -0.18 -4.79 -14.85
C LYS A 106 -1.58 -5.29 -14.48
N ASP A 107 -1.82 -5.59 -13.22
CA ASP A 107 -3.10 -6.02 -12.64
C ASP A 107 -3.90 -4.86 -12.05
N GLY A 108 -3.52 -3.61 -12.31
CA GLY A 108 -4.27 -2.44 -11.84
C GLY A 108 -3.92 -2.00 -10.41
N ARG A 109 -2.91 -2.57 -9.75
CA ARG A 109 -2.55 -2.19 -8.37
C ARG A 109 -1.55 -1.02 -8.32
N ILE A 110 -1.91 0.01 -7.57
CA ILE A 110 -1.08 1.18 -7.27
C ILE A 110 -0.64 1.22 -5.80
N SER A 111 0.48 1.87 -5.52
CA SER A 111 0.91 2.21 -4.16
C SER A 111 0.56 3.66 -3.84
N LEU A 112 -0.28 3.85 -2.82
CA LEU A 112 -0.64 5.18 -2.31
C LEU A 112 0.45 5.76 -1.41
N ALA A 113 1.43 4.95 -1.00
CA ALA A 113 2.53 5.40 -0.16
C ALA A 113 3.34 6.51 -0.85
N GLY A 114 3.58 6.39 -2.15
CA GLY A 114 4.35 7.36 -2.94
C GLY A 114 3.54 8.55 -3.48
N LEU A 115 2.22 8.60 -3.24
CA LEU A 115 1.36 9.64 -3.77
C LEU A 115 1.35 10.85 -2.82
N SER A 116 1.77 12.01 -3.34
CA SER A 116 1.60 13.30 -2.68
C SER A 116 0.27 13.93 -3.11
N SER A 117 -0.32 14.76 -2.24
CA SER A 117 -1.60 15.43 -2.53
C SER A 117 -1.54 16.26 -3.82
N ALA A 118 -0.39 16.88 -4.11
CA ALA A 118 -0.18 17.68 -5.32
C ALA A 118 -0.27 16.88 -6.64
N LYS A 119 -0.10 15.55 -6.59
CA LYS A 119 -0.14 14.66 -7.77
C LYS A 119 -1.43 13.86 -7.88
N CYS A 120 -2.36 13.98 -6.92
CA CYS A 120 -3.63 13.23 -6.95
C CYS A 120 -4.47 13.57 -8.18
N SER A 121 -4.56 14.86 -8.54
CA SER A 121 -5.35 15.29 -9.71
C SER A 121 -4.77 14.76 -11.02
N TYR A 122 -3.43 14.78 -11.16
CA TYR A 122 -2.75 14.17 -12.31
C TYR A 122 -3.03 12.66 -12.42
N LEU A 123 -2.91 11.94 -11.31
CA LEU A 123 -3.18 10.50 -11.28
C LEU A 123 -4.64 10.20 -11.63
N ALA A 124 -5.59 10.97 -11.10
CA ALA A 124 -7.01 10.80 -11.40
C ALA A 124 -7.30 10.99 -12.89
N GLY A 125 -6.77 12.07 -13.49
CA GLY A 125 -6.90 12.31 -14.93
C GLY A 125 -6.31 11.18 -15.78
N ALA A 126 -5.13 10.66 -15.39
CA ALA A 126 -4.50 9.53 -16.08
C ALA A 126 -5.35 8.26 -16.00
N ILE A 127 -5.91 7.95 -14.82
CA ILE A 127 -6.79 6.80 -14.62
C ILE A 127 -8.05 6.93 -15.47
N VAL A 128 -8.71 8.08 -15.44
CA VAL A 128 -9.94 8.34 -16.21
C VAL A 128 -9.68 8.22 -17.71
N ASP A 129 -8.62 8.86 -18.22
CA ASP A 129 -8.27 8.77 -19.64
C ASP A 129 -7.89 7.34 -20.05
N SER A 130 -7.18 6.61 -19.18
CA SER A 130 -6.81 5.23 -19.48
C SER A 130 -7.98 4.26 -19.32
N TYR A 131 -9.01 4.61 -18.56
CA TYR A 131 -10.20 3.78 -18.39
C TYR A 131 -11.14 3.88 -19.60
N HIS A 132 -11.33 5.09 -20.14
CA HIS A 132 -12.30 5.35 -21.23
C HIS A 132 -11.71 5.30 -22.63
N ASN A 133 -10.45 5.69 -22.80
CA ASN A 133 -9.77 5.76 -24.09
C ASN A 133 -8.64 4.73 -24.16
#